data_AF-A0A1E3GWZ7-F1
#
_entry.id   AF-A0A1E3GWZ7-F1
#
_cell.length_a   1.000
_cell.length_b   1.000
_cell.length_c   1.000
_cell.angle_alpha   90.00
_cell.angle_beta   90.00
_cell.angle_gamma   90.00
#
_symmetry.space_group_name_H-M   'P 1'
#
loop_
_entity.id
_entity.type
_entity.pdbx_description
1 polymer ?
#
loop_
_entity_poly.entity_id
_entity_poly.type
_entity_poly.pdbx_seq_one_letter_code
_entity_poly.pdbx_strand_id
1 'polypeptide(L)'
;MGRYPLSSSAEWVREFGENADVEVDHIEINPASFALHDYLFEGKAQVFVRHAAQQAAARAVNVTVFGRCDGRRAELDRFVFEHRT
;
A
#
# COMPACT_ATOMS: atom_id res chain seq x y z
N MET A 1 9.13 17.29 -0.74
CA MET A 1 9.11 15.87 -1.14
C MET A 1 7.89 15.65 -2.02
N GLY A 2 8.08 15.22 -3.26
CA GLY A 2 7.03 15.10 -4.28
C GLY A 2 6.06 13.95 -4.02
N ARG A 3 4.81 14.11 -4.46
CA ARG A 3 3.75 13.10 -4.45
C ARG A 3 4.04 12.06 -5.54
N TYR A 4 4.12 10.79 -5.20
CA TYR A 4 4.28 9.71 -6.18
C TYR A 4 3.01 8.86 -6.19
N PRO A 5 2.21 8.87 -7.27
CA PRO A 5 1.14 7.89 -7.46
C PRO A 5 1.73 6.48 -7.54
N LEU A 6 0.94 5.47 -7.16
CA LEU A 6 1.27 4.04 -7.24
C LEU A 6 2.03 3.64 -8.52
N SER A 7 1.73 4.29 -9.64
CA SER A 7 2.34 4.07 -10.95
C SER A 7 3.79 4.56 -11.13
N SER A 8 4.46 5.09 -10.10
CA SER A 8 5.69 5.90 -10.30
C SER A 8 6.94 5.48 -9.52
N SER A 9 6.94 4.36 -8.79
CA SER A 9 8.20 3.76 -8.33
C SER A 9 8.76 2.81 -9.39
N ALA A 10 10.08 2.85 -9.61
CA ALA A 10 10.74 2.00 -10.60
C ALA A 10 10.55 0.50 -10.28
N GLU A 11 10.48 0.12 -9.00
CA GLU A 11 10.16 -1.27 -8.64
C GLU A 11 8.71 -1.63 -8.91
N TRP A 12 7.74 -0.74 -8.69
CA TRP A 12 6.35 -1.01 -9.03
C TRP A 12 6.18 -1.19 -10.54
N VAL A 13 6.83 -0.33 -11.33
CA VAL A 13 6.86 -0.47 -12.79
C VAL A 13 7.57 -1.76 -13.20
N ARG A 14 8.64 -2.17 -12.50
CA ARG A 14 9.36 -3.42 -12.79
C ARG A 14 8.60 -4.68 -12.39
N GLU A 15 7.91 -4.68 -11.26
CA GLU A 15 7.19 -5.86 -10.74
C GLU A 15 5.77 -5.97 -11.29
N PHE A 16 5.12 -4.83 -11.54
CA PHE A 16 3.70 -4.75 -11.88
C PHE A 16 3.42 -3.92 -13.15
N GLY A 17 4.37 -3.12 -13.64
CA GLY A 17 4.18 -2.24 -14.80
C GLY A 17 4.26 -2.92 -16.17
N GLU A 18 4.62 -4.21 -16.24
CA GLU A 18 4.63 -4.95 -17.51
C GLU A 18 3.23 -5.43 -17.95
N ASN A 19 2.25 -5.51 -17.04
CA ASN A 19 0.92 -6.02 -17.34
C ASN A 19 -0.16 -4.97 -17.08
N ALA A 20 -0.95 -4.64 -18.09
CA ALA A 20 -2.03 -3.65 -18.04
C ALA A 20 -3.21 -4.01 -17.10
N ASP A 21 -3.12 -5.13 -16.37
CA ASP A 21 -4.25 -5.75 -15.65
C ASP A 21 -3.89 -6.07 -14.19
N VAL A 22 -3.25 -5.12 -13.50
CA VAL A 22 -2.93 -5.24 -12.08
C VAL A 22 -4.12 -4.75 -11.25
N GLU A 23 -4.63 -5.62 -10.41
CA GLU A 23 -5.75 -5.33 -9.52
C GLU A 23 -5.33 -5.49 -8.05
N VAL A 24 -5.81 -4.57 -7.21
CA VAL A 24 -5.73 -4.71 -5.76
C VAL A 24 -6.92 -5.56 -5.32
N ASP A 25 -6.64 -6.71 -4.71
CA ASP A 25 -7.67 -7.64 -4.24
C ASP A 25 -8.22 -7.20 -2.88
N HIS A 26 -7.34 -7.09 -1.88
CA HIS A 26 -7.67 -6.57 -0.55
C HIS A 26 -6.43 -6.03 0.18
N ILE A 27 -6.65 -5.40 1.33
CA ILE A 27 -5.60 -4.82 2.18
C ILE A 27 -5.76 -5.35 3.59
N GLU A 28 -4.70 -5.93 4.12
CA GLU A 28 -4.62 -6.36 5.52
C GLU A 28 -3.78 -5.36 6.32
N ILE A 29 -4.35 -4.83 7.39
CA ILE A 29 -3.72 -3.83 8.23
C ILE A 29 -3.24 -4.53 9.51
N ASN A 30 -2.01 -4.24 9.97
CA ASN A 30 -1.51 -4.72 11.26
C ASN A 30 -1.81 -3.68 12.36
N PRO A 31 -2.83 -3.86 13.22
CA PRO A 31 -3.20 -2.84 14.21
C PRO A 31 -2.11 -2.60 15.25
N ALA A 32 -1.28 -3.61 15.54
CA ALA A 32 -0.19 -3.50 16.52
C ALA A 32 0.98 -2.64 16.03
N SER A 33 0.99 -2.26 14.76
CA SER A 33 2.06 -1.45 14.15
C SER A 33 1.77 0.05 14.13
N PHE A 34 0.60 0.48 14.63
CA PHE A 34 0.17 1.88 14.50
C PHE A 34 0.88 2.75 15.54
N ALA A 35 1.53 3.80 15.04
CA ALA A 35 2.02 4.93 15.81
C ALA A 35 1.17 6.17 15.51
N LEU A 36 0.82 6.93 16.54
CA LEU A 36 0.02 8.16 16.44
C LEU A 36 0.85 9.38 16.83
N HIS A 37 0.85 10.40 15.98
CA HIS A 37 1.54 11.67 16.17
C HIS A 37 0.63 12.81 15.71
N ASP A 38 0.16 13.65 16.62
CA ASP A 38 -0.66 14.84 16.30
C ASP A 38 -1.80 14.58 15.31
N TYR A 39 -2.64 13.56 15.59
CA TYR A 39 -3.77 13.14 14.73
C TYR A 39 -3.35 12.53 13.37
N LEU A 40 -2.06 12.31 13.15
CA LEU A 40 -1.52 11.53 12.03
C LEU A 40 -1.17 10.13 12.55
N PHE A 41 -1.51 9.09 11.79
CA PHE A 41 -1.04 7.74 12.08
C PHE A 41 -0.13 7.20 10.99
N GLU A 42 0.85 6.41 11.41
CA GLU A 42 1.71 5.59 10.57
C GLU A 42 1.56 4.14 11.01
N GLY A 43 1.49 3.20 10.07
CA GLY A 43 1.42 1.77 10.38
C GLY A 43 1.95 0.90 9.25
N LYS A 44 1.92 -0.41 9.46
CA LYS A 44 2.27 -1.43 8.46
C LYS A 44 1.01 -2.13 7.98
N ALA A 45 0.99 -2.41 6.68
CA ALA A 45 -0.06 -3.19 6.04
C ALA A 45 0.53 -4.11 4.96
N GLN A 46 -0.29 -5.03 4.49
CA GLN A 46 -0.02 -5.87 3.33
C GLN A 46 -1.10 -5.60 2.28
N VAL A 47 -0.68 -5.25 1.07
CA VAL A 47 -1.57 -5.10 -0.09
C VAL A 47 -1.46 -6.37 -0.91
N PHE A 48 -2.58 -7.02 -1.17
CA PHE A 48 -2.63 -8.22 -2.00
C PHE A 48 -2.93 -7.81 -3.44
N VAL A 49 -1.96 -8.07 -4.31
CA VAL A 49 -1.98 -7.62 -5.70
C VAL A 49 -2.07 -8.84 -6.61
N ARG A 50 -2.99 -8.81 -7.59
CA ARG A 50 -3.16 -9.89 -8.57
C ARG A 50 -2.98 -9.38 -10.00
N HIS A 51 -2.46 -10.23 -10.87
CA HIS A 51 -2.49 -10.02 -12.31
C HIS A 51 -3.75 -10.68 -12.87
N ALA A 52 -4.77 -9.87 -13.22
CA ALA A 52 -6.06 -10.38 -13.63
C ALA A 52 -5.98 -11.24 -14.91
N ALA A 53 -5.09 -10.89 -15.84
CA ALA A 53 -4.84 -11.64 -17.06
C ALA A 53 -4.27 -13.06 -16.84
N GLN A 54 -3.59 -13.29 -15.71
CA GLN A 54 -2.86 -14.54 -15.46
C GLN A 54 -3.64 -15.52 -14.59
N GLN A 55 -4.83 -15.15 -14.09
CA GLN A 55 -5.59 -15.92 -13.09
C GLN A 55 -4.71 -16.41 -11.92
N ALA A 56 -3.65 -15.66 -11.60
CA ALA A 56 -2.68 -16.02 -10.60
C ALA A 56 -3.20 -15.70 -9.20
N ALA A 57 -2.72 -16.46 -8.20
CA ALA A 57 -2.99 -16.14 -6.81
C ALA A 57 -2.46 -14.74 -6.46
N ALA A 58 -3.22 -14.00 -5.66
CA ALA A 58 -2.81 -12.67 -5.21
C ALA A 58 -1.52 -12.75 -4.39
N ARG A 59 -0.60 -11.83 -4.65
CA ARG A 59 0.70 -11.73 -3.97
C ARG A 59 0.64 -10.64 -2.92
N ALA A 60 1.07 -10.96 -1.70
CA ALA A 60 1.21 -9.98 -0.61
C ALA A 60 2.43 -9.07 -0.84
N VAL A 61 2.21 -7.76 -0.75
CA VAL A 61 3.24 -6.73 -0.82
C VAL A 61 3.19 -5.89 0.46
N ASN A 62 4.31 -5.81 1.16
CA ASN A 62 4.40 -5.02 2.39
C ASN A 62 4.43 -3.54 2.07
N VAL A 63 3.65 -2.76 2.82
CA VAL A 63 3.54 -1.32 2.67
C VAL A 63 3.52 -0.64 4.03
N THR A 64 3.97 0.60 4.05
CA THR A 64 3.72 1.53 5.14
C THR A 64 2.48 2.36 4.81
N VAL A 65 1.52 2.41 5.73
CA VAL A 65 0.30 3.22 5.62
C VAL A 65 0.46 4.51 6.39
N PHE A 66 -0.10 5.57 5.82
CA PHE A 66 -0.22 6.85 6.52
C PHE A 66 -1.66 7.32 6.41
N GLY A 67 -2.14 7.96 7.46
CA GLY A 67 -3.46 8.56 7.45
C GLY A 67 -3.64 9.56 8.57
N ARG A 68 -4.87 10.03 8.67
CA ARG A 68 -5.33 10.98 9.67
C ARG A 68 -6.40 10.35 10.51
N CYS A 69 -6.43 10.62 11.80
CA CYS A 69 -7.60 10.33 12.61
C CYS A 69 -8.01 11.56 13.41
N ASP A 70 -9.30 11.84 13.43
CA ASP A 70 -9.89 12.61 14.51
C ASP A 70 -10.45 11.61 15.54
N GLY A 71 -10.71 12.00 16.79
CA GLY A 71 -11.16 11.07 17.84
C GLY A 71 -12.46 10.30 17.55
N ARG A 72 -13.03 10.38 16.34
CA ARG A 72 -14.21 9.65 15.87
C ARG A 72 -13.94 8.80 14.64
N ARG A 73 -12.98 9.15 13.78
CA ARG A 73 -12.74 8.50 12.48
C ARG A 73 -11.27 8.44 12.15
N ALA A 74 -10.87 7.36 11.48
CA ALA A 74 -9.56 7.23 10.83
C ALA A 74 -9.76 7.18 9.30
N GLU A 75 -8.96 7.94 8.57
CA GLU A 75 -8.95 8.01 7.11
C GLU A 75 -7.53 7.68 6.62
N LEU A 76 -7.43 6.73 5.69
CA LEU A 76 -6.17 6.37 5.05
C LEU A 76 -5.86 7.39 3.95
N ASP A 77 -4.68 8.00 4.01
CA ASP A 77 -4.24 8.99 3.02
C ASP A 77 -3.39 8.36 1.92
N ARG A 78 -2.48 7.44 2.26
CA ARG A 78 -1.54 6.84 1.31
C ARG A 78 -0.96 5.50 1.76
N PHE A 79 -0.53 4.73 0.76
CA PHE A 79 0.28 3.52 0.89
C PHE A 79 1.66 3.79 0.28
N VAL A 80 2.72 3.42 0.99
CA VAL A 80 4.11 3.52 0.52
C VAL A 80 4.70 2.12 0.49
N PHE A 81 5.08 1.65 -0.70
CA PHE A 81 5.66 0.33 -0.89
C PHE A 81 7.10 0.31 -0.39
N GLU A 82 7.44 -0.70 0.40
CA GLU A 82 8.78 -0.83 0.97
C GLU A 82 9.75 -1.41 -0.06
N HIS A 83 10.89 -0.76 -0.25
CA HIS A 83 11.98 -1.25 -1.08
C HIS A 83 12.63 -2.47 -0.41
N ARG A 84 12.57 -3.65 -1.02
CA ARG A 84 13.43 -4.78 -0.61
C ARG A 84 14.83 -4.53 -1.16
N THR A 85 15.73 -4.01 -0.32
CA THR A 85 17.18 -4.10 -0.56
C THR A 85 17.66 -5.53 -0.53
#